data_AF-A0A7J8DUH0-F1
#
_entry.id   AF-A0A7J8DUH0-F1
#
_cell.length_a   1.000
_cell.length_b   1.000
_cell.length_c   1.000
_cell.angle_alpha   90.00
_cell.angle_beta   90.00
_cell.angle_gamma   90.00
#
_symmetry.space_group_name_H-M   'P 1'
#
loop_
_entity.id
_entity.type
_entity.pdbx_description
1 polymer ?
#
loop_
_entity_poly.entity_id
_entity_poly.type
_entity_poly.pdbx_seq_one_letter_code
_entity_poly.pdbx_strand_id
1 'polypeptide(L)'
;MFPGFRLALPPKRWFKDNYNADFLEDRKLGLQAFLQNLVAHKDIAHCLAVREFLCLDDPPGPFDSLEESRAFCETLEDTNYRFQKELLEKQKEVDSLRKLLSEKQLRIDTLESRIRASDRPCCRLPEPQSPASDIEVAEVAYDAED
;
A
#
# COMPACT_ATOMS: atom_id res chain seq x y z
N MET A 1 -8.66 10.25 -18.86
CA MET A 1 -7.82 10.66 -17.71
C MET A 1 -6.49 11.18 -18.26
N PHE A 2 -5.95 12.28 -17.72
CA PHE A 2 -4.76 12.96 -18.26
C PHE A 2 -3.53 12.80 -17.33
N PRO A 3 -2.86 11.62 -17.29
CA PRO A 3 -1.80 11.34 -16.30
C PRO A 3 -0.53 12.20 -16.46
N GLY A 4 -0.28 12.73 -17.67
CA GLY A 4 0.85 13.63 -17.94
C GLY A 4 0.55 15.11 -17.71
N PHE A 5 -0.69 15.47 -17.37
CA PHE A 5 -1.11 16.84 -17.21
C PHE A 5 -1.24 17.20 -15.73
N ARG A 6 -0.55 18.26 -15.31
CA ARG A 6 -0.55 18.72 -13.91
C ARG A 6 -1.05 20.15 -13.86
N LEU A 7 -2.21 20.34 -13.23
CA LEU A 7 -2.71 21.65 -12.86
C LEU A 7 -2.31 21.97 -11.43
N ALA A 8 -1.98 23.23 -11.17
CA ALA A 8 -1.79 23.74 -9.83
C ALA A 8 -3.11 24.30 -9.29
N LEU A 9 -3.51 23.83 -8.11
CA LEU A 9 -4.56 24.46 -7.31
C LEU A 9 -3.92 25.24 -6.16
N PRO A 10 -4.55 26.34 -5.70
CA PRO A 10 -4.09 27.02 -4.49
C PRO A 10 -4.15 26.07 -3.28
N PRO A 11 -3.32 26.32 -2.25
CA PRO A 11 -3.22 25.42 -1.12
C PRO A 11 -4.53 25.31 -0.33
N LYS A 12 -4.79 24.11 0.19
CA LYS A 12 -5.86 23.88 1.18
C LYS A 12 -5.43 24.50 2.51
N ARG A 13 -6.34 25.23 3.16
CA ARG A 13 -6.11 25.78 4.50
C ARG A 13 -6.84 24.93 5.53
N TRP A 14 -6.09 23.98 6.07
CA TRP A 14 -6.57 23.05 7.10
C TRP A 14 -6.62 23.67 8.49
N PHE A 15 -5.70 24.59 8.75
CA PHE A 15 -5.53 25.28 10.03
C PHE A 15 -5.44 26.79 9.78
N LYS A 16 -5.85 27.61 10.76
CA LYS A 16 -6.05 29.08 10.68
C LYS A 16 -7.38 29.49 10.05
N ASP A 17 -7.63 30.79 10.10
CA ASP A 17 -8.84 31.42 9.59
C ASP A 17 -8.98 31.26 8.06
N ASN A 18 -10.09 30.67 7.64
CA ASN A 18 -10.45 30.48 6.23
C ASN A 18 -11.06 31.74 5.60
N TYR A 19 -11.50 32.70 6.39
CA TYR A 19 -12.14 33.95 5.95
C TYR A 19 -11.21 35.16 5.96
N ASN A 20 -9.92 34.95 6.28
CA ASN A 20 -8.92 35.99 6.18
C ASN A 20 -8.84 36.54 4.74
N ALA A 21 -8.95 37.86 4.59
CA ALA A 21 -9.11 38.53 3.30
C ALA A 21 -7.92 38.28 2.35
N ASP A 22 -6.69 38.42 2.82
CA ASP A 22 -5.48 38.20 2.00
C ASP A 22 -5.44 36.77 1.46
N PHE A 23 -5.78 35.81 2.32
CA PHE A 23 -5.85 34.43 1.93
C PHE A 23 -6.94 34.13 0.90
N LEU A 24 -8.11 34.73 1.05
CA LEU A 24 -9.19 34.59 0.07
C LEU A 24 -8.79 35.20 -1.28
N GLU A 25 -8.07 36.32 -1.28
CA GLU A 25 -7.59 36.96 -2.51
C GLU A 25 -6.55 36.10 -3.22
N ASP A 26 -5.54 35.60 -2.49
CA ASP A 26 -4.53 34.67 -3.03
C ASP A 26 -5.18 33.39 -3.58
N ARG A 27 -6.17 32.86 -2.86
CA ARG A 27 -6.93 31.68 -3.30
C ARG A 27 -7.71 31.98 -4.58
N LYS A 28 -8.37 33.12 -4.68
CA LYS A 28 -9.11 33.54 -5.88
C LYS A 28 -8.18 33.63 -7.09
N LEU A 29 -7.02 34.28 -6.93
CA LEU A 29 -5.98 34.35 -7.97
C LEU A 29 -5.52 32.96 -8.42
N GLY A 30 -5.24 32.06 -7.48
CA GLY A 30 -4.84 30.69 -7.79
C GLY A 30 -5.92 29.89 -8.51
N LEU A 31 -7.18 30.03 -8.10
CA LEU A 31 -8.32 29.39 -8.78
C LEU A 31 -8.52 29.94 -10.20
N GLN A 32 -8.33 31.25 -10.39
CA GLN A 32 -8.41 31.87 -11.71
C GLN A 32 -7.30 31.35 -12.64
N ALA A 33 -6.06 31.27 -12.15
CA ALA A 33 -4.96 30.68 -12.92
C ALA A 33 -5.21 29.20 -13.25
N PHE A 34 -5.82 28.45 -12.33
CA PHE A 34 -6.26 27.08 -12.59
C PHE A 34 -7.25 27.01 -13.76
N LEU A 35 -8.30 27.84 -13.75
CA LEU A 35 -9.30 27.88 -14.82
C LEU A 35 -8.69 28.27 -16.17
N GLN A 36 -7.80 29.27 -16.19
CA GLN A 36 -7.09 29.67 -17.41
C GLN A 36 -6.29 28.52 -18.01
N ASN A 37 -5.53 27.80 -17.18
CA ASN A 37 -4.78 26.64 -17.63
C ASN A 37 -5.70 25.48 -18.06
N LEU A 38 -6.84 25.30 -17.38
CA LEU A 38 -7.81 24.26 -17.71
C LEU A 38 -8.38 24.44 -19.12
N VAL A 39 -8.76 25.67 -19.48
CA VAL A 39 -9.34 25.97 -20.80
C VAL A 39 -8.30 26.18 -21.91
N ALA A 40 -7.03 26.39 -21.56
CA ALA A 40 -5.94 26.55 -22.53
C ALA A 40 -5.67 25.27 -23.35
N HIS A 41 -6.05 24.09 -22.83
CA HIS A 41 -5.84 22.80 -23.48
C HIS A 41 -7.15 22.28 -24.08
N LYS A 42 -7.26 22.25 -25.41
CA LYS A 42 -8.49 21.85 -26.11
C LYS A 42 -9.06 20.51 -25.64
N ASP A 43 -8.24 19.47 -25.53
CA ASP A 43 -8.74 18.13 -25.15
C ASP A 43 -9.30 18.09 -23.72
N ILE A 44 -8.76 18.96 -22.85
CA ILE A 44 -9.16 19.06 -21.45
C ILE A 44 -10.41 19.93 -21.33
N ALA A 45 -10.43 21.07 -22.03
CA ALA A 45 -11.56 21.98 -22.08
C ALA A 45 -12.85 21.30 -22.58
N HIS A 46 -12.75 20.36 -23.52
CA HIS A 46 -13.90 19.65 -24.08
C HIS A 46 -14.23 18.33 -23.36
N CYS A 47 -13.45 17.92 -22.35
CA CYS A 47 -13.76 16.69 -21.65
C CYS A 47 -15.02 16.85 -20.78
N LEU A 48 -15.74 15.74 -20.57
CA LEU A 48 -17.04 15.73 -19.90
C LEU A 48 -17.01 16.45 -18.54
N ALA A 49 -16.03 16.13 -17.70
CA ALA A 49 -15.91 16.70 -16.36
C ALA A 49 -15.74 18.24 -16.36
N VAL A 50 -15.05 18.80 -17.36
CA VAL A 50 -14.85 20.26 -17.45
C VAL A 50 -16.10 20.94 -17.99
N ARG A 51 -16.78 20.33 -18.95
CA ARG A 51 -18.05 20.83 -19.48
C ARG A 51 -19.15 20.82 -18.43
N GLU A 52 -19.23 19.77 -17.62
CA GLU A 52 -20.14 19.67 -16.48
C GLU A 52 -19.80 20.71 -15.39
N PHE A 53 -18.53 20.81 -15.00
CA PHE A 53 -18.10 21.76 -13.96
C PHE A 53 -18.36 23.22 -14.32
N LEU A 54 -18.20 23.60 -15.60
CA LEU A 54 -18.42 24.96 -16.10
C LEU A 54 -19.82 25.19 -16.68
N CYS A 55 -20.70 24.17 -16.66
CA CYS A 55 -22.03 24.20 -17.27
C CYS A 55 -22.02 24.68 -18.74
N LEU A 56 -21.06 24.21 -19.55
CA LEU A 56 -20.89 24.71 -20.93
C LEU A 56 -22.02 24.30 -21.88
N ASP A 57 -22.75 23.23 -21.55
CA ASP A 57 -23.81 22.67 -22.39
C ASP A 57 -25.20 23.18 -22.04
N ASP A 58 -25.39 23.61 -20.79
CA ASP A 58 -26.64 24.15 -20.25
C ASP A 58 -26.31 25.30 -19.28
N PRO A 59 -25.99 26.50 -19.81
CA PRO A 59 -25.51 27.60 -18.99
C PRO A 59 -26.64 28.21 -18.16
N PRO A 60 -26.43 28.46 -16.86
CA PRO A 60 -27.47 29.01 -15.99
C PRO A 60 -27.85 30.44 -16.38
N GLY A 61 -29.11 30.81 -16.11
CA GLY A 61 -29.58 32.17 -16.27
C GLY A 61 -28.96 33.12 -15.23
N PRO A 62 -29.01 34.45 -15.44
CA PRO A 62 -28.41 35.44 -14.53
C PRO A 62 -28.91 35.41 -13.08
N PHE A 63 -30.02 34.71 -12.81
CA PHE A 63 -30.68 34.66 -11.50
C PHE A 63 -30.72 33.26 -10.88
N ASP A 64 -30.17 32.23 -11.53
CA ASP A 64 -30.25 30.83 -11.06
C ASP A 64 -29.16 30.46 -10.01
N SER A 65 -28.33 31.41 -9.60
CA SER A 65 -27.22 31.22 -8.63
C SER A 65 -27.65 30.71 -7.24
N LEU A 66 -28.93 30.87 -6.87
CA LEU A 66 -29.45 30.40 -5.57
C LEU A 66 -29.68 28.88 -5.55
N GLU A 67 -29.97 28.28 -6.71
CA GLU A 67 -30.10 26.83 -6.89
C GLU A 67 -28.72 26.16 -6.87
N GLU A 68 -27.70 26.84 -7.42
CA GLU A 68 -26.30 26.42 -7.38
C GLU A 68 -25.76 26.31 -5.94
N SER A 69 -26.14 27.24 -5.05
CA SER A 69 -25.75 27.19 -3.62
C SER A 69 -26.38 26.01 -2.88
N ARG A 70 -27.58 25.56 -3.27
CA ARG A 70 -28.24 24.38 -2.71
C ARG A 70 -27.58 23.09 -3.20
N ALA A 71 -27.29 23.02 -4.49
CA ALA A 71 -26.52 21.91 -5.07
C ALA A 71 -25.17 21.75 -4.35
N PHE A 72 -24.48 22.84 -4.01
CA PHE A 72 -23.22 22.79 -3.27
C PHE A 72 -23.34 22.15 -1.88
N CYS A 73 -24.39 22.48 -1.12
CA CYS A 73 -24.65 21.88 0.20
C CYS A 73 -24.96 20.38 0.09
N GLU A 74 -25.77 19.97 -0.88
CA GLU A 74 -26.05 18.55 -1.17
C GLU A 74 -24.76 17.81 -1.55
N THR A 75 -23.88 18.47 -2.31
CA THR A 75 -22.57 17.91 -2.70
C THR A 75 -21.67 17.62 -1.50
N LEU A 76 -21.77 18.38 -0.39
CA LEU A 76 -20.96 18.14 0.81
C LEU A 76 -21.39 16.86 1.54
N GLU A 77 -22.69 16.61 1.64
CA GLU A 77 -23.24 15.40 2.25
C GLU A 77 -22.84 14.16 1.43
N ASP A 78 -23.00 14.23 0.10
CA ASP A 78 -22.58 13.18 -0.83
C ASP A 78 -21.08 12.94 -0.79
N THR A 79 -20.28 14.01 -0.71
CA THR A 79 -18.82 13.90 -0.61
C THR A 79 -18.39 13.24 0.69
N ASN A 80 -19.04 13.56 1.81
CA ASN A 80 -18.77 12.92 3.10
C ASN A 80 -19.11 11.43 3.04
N TYR A 81 -20.29 11.07 2.52
CA TYR A 81 -20.69 9.68 2.34
C TYR A 81 -19.69 8.90 1.49
N ARG A 82 -19.27 9.46 0.34
CA ARG A 82 -18.25 8.87 -0.52
C ARG A 82 -16.94 8.65 0.23
N PHE A 83 -16.44 9.65 0.97
CA PHE A 83 -15.20 9.50 1.73
C PHE A 83 -15.30 8.44 2.82
N GLN A 84 -16.44 8.33 3.53
CA GLN A 84 -16.65 7.26 4.50
C GLN A 84 -16.61 5.88 3.85
N LYS A 85 -17.24 5.74 2.68
CA LYS A 85 -17.22 4.49 1.91
C LYS A 85 -15.81 4.13 1.44
N GLU A 86 -15.09 5.07 0.84
CA GLU A 86 -13.70 4.87 0.39
C GLU A 86 -12.79 4.50 1.56
N LEU A 87 -12.93 5.15 2.72
CA LEU A 87 -12.17 4.84 3.92
C LEU A 87 -12.44 3.40 4.39
N LEU A 88 -13.69 2.97 4.41
CA LEU A 88 -14.07 1.60 4.79
C LEU A 88 -13.50 0.56 3.81
N GLU A 89 -13.57 0.82 2.51
CA GLU A 89 -13.01 -0.06 1.48
C GLU A 89 -11.49 -0.16 1.59
N LYS A 90 -10.81 0.97 1.78
CA LYS A 90 -9.36 1.01 1.99
C LYS A 90 -8.94 0.31 3.27
N GLN A 91 -9.72 0.42 4.34
CA GLN A 91 -9.46 -0.31 5.58
C GLN A 91 -9.53 -1.83 5.36
N LYS A 92 -10.55 -2.33 4.66
CA LYS A 92 -10.67 -3.75 4.30
C LYS A 92 -9.49 -4.24 3.45
N GLU A 93 -9.06 -3.43 2.49
CA GLU A 93 -7.89 -3.74 1.64
C GLU A 93 -6.62 -3.85 2.49
N VAL A 94 -6.38 -2.88 3.39
CA VAL A 94 -5.24 -2.89 4.31
C VAL A 94 -5.25 -4.13 5.20
N ASP A 95 -6.39 -4.52 5.75
CA ASP A 95 -6.49 -5.68 6.63
C ASP A 95 -6.24 -7.00 5.88
N SER A 96 -6.73 -7.10 4.64
CA SER A 96 -6.44 -8.22 3.74
C SER A 96 -4.94 -8.33 3.42
N LEU A 97 -4.32 -7.20 3.07
CA LEU A 97 -2.88 -7.15 2.78
C LEU A 97 -2.03 -7.49 4.01
N ARG A 98 -2.41 -7.02 5.20
CA ARG A 98 -1.75 -7.38 6.46
C ARG A 98 -1.83 -8.87 6.75
N LYS A 99 -3.00 -9.49 6.52
CA LYS A 99 -3.17 -10.95 6.66
C LYS A 99 -2.31 -11.72 5.68
N LEU A 100 -2.31 -11.32 4.40
CA LEU A 100 -1.47 -11.97 3.39
C LEU A 100 0.01 -11.83 3.74
N LEU A 101 0.43 -10.66 4.21
CA LEU A 101 1.80 -10.40 4.62
C LEU A 101 2.21 -11.29 5.80
N SER A 102 1.36 -11.45 6.82
CA SER A 102 1.67 -12.34 7.95
C SER A 102 1.75 -13.81 7.54
N GLU A 103 0.88 -14.27 6.64
CA GLU A 103 0.95 -15.62 6.06
C GLU A 103 2.23 -15.85 5.27
N LYS A 104 2.68 -14.85 4.51
CA LYS A 104 3.95 -14.92 3.77
C LYS A 104 5.15 -14.90 4.71
N GLN A 105 5.13 -14.07 5.75
CA GLN A 105 6.18 -14.05 6.77
C GLN A 105 6.32 -15.41 7.46
N LEU A 106 5.21 -16.03 7.87
CA LEU A 106 5.22 -17.37 8.47
C LEU A 106 5.82 -18.43 7.54
N ARG A 107 5.50 -18.37 6.23
CA ARG A 107 6.08 -19.27 5.23
C ARG A 107 7.59 -19.06 5.10
N ILE A 108 8.04 -17.81 5.08
CA ILE A 108 9.47 -17.47 5.04
C ILE A 108 10.17 -18.05 6.28
N ASP A 109 9.67 -17.78 7.48
CA ASP A 109 10.26 -18.25 8.74
C ASP A 109 10.35 -19.78 8.80
N THR A 110 9.33 -20.47 8.28
CA THR A 110 9.30 -21.94 8.18
C THR A 110 10.38 -22.45 7.22
N LEU A 111 10.50 -21.83 6.04
CA LEU A 111 11.51 -22.22 5.05
C LEU A 111 12.93 -21.94 5.57
N GLU A 112 13.15 -20.77 6.17
CA GLU A 112 14.43 -20.43 6.79
C GLU A 112 14.83 -21.40 7.90
N SER A 113 13.87 -21.79 8.75
CA SER A 113 14.12 -22.75 9.83
C SER A 113 14.49 -24.13 9.31
N ARG A 114 13.88 -24.57 8.20
CA ARG A 114 14.24 -25.82 7.52
C ARG A 114 15.63 -25.76 6.90
N ILE A 115 16.00 -24.64 6.26
CA ILE A 115 17.34 -24.43 5.70
C ILE A 115 18.38 -24.48 6.82
N ARG A 116 18.17 -23.73 7.92
CA ARG A 116 19.06 -23.73 9.10
C ARG A 116 19.20 -25.12 9.73
N ALA A 117 18.14 -25.92 9.75
CA ALA A 117 18.21 -27.30 10.25
C ALA A 117 18.99 -28.24 9.32
N SER A 118 18.94 -28.02 8.01
CA SER A 118 19.70 -28.77 7.01
C SER A 118 21.19 -28.40 6.99
N ASP A 119 21.53 -27.16 7.32
CA ASP A 119 22.92 -26.68 7.43
C ASP A 119 23.59 -27.04 8.77
N ARG A 120 22.83 -27.64 9.71
CA ARG A 120 23.41 -28.14 10.96
C ARG A 120 24.28 -29.35 10.61
N PRO A 121 25.61 -29.33 10.86
CA PRO A 121 26.45 -30.50 10.62
C PRO A 121 25.84 -31.65 11.41
N CYS A 122 25.46 -32.72 10.71
CA CYS A 122 25.05 -33.97 11.32
C CYS A 122 26.08 -34.28 12.40
N CYS A 123 25.66 -34.34 13.67
CA CYS A 123 26.51 -34.76 14.77
C CYS A 123 27.22 -36.03 14.31
N ARG A 124 28.56 -36.00 14.23
CA ARG A 124 29.36 -37.18 13.90
C ARG A 124 28.81 -38.32 14.73
N LEU A 125 28.25 -39.34 14.08
CA LEU A 125 27.92 -40.59 14.74
C LEU A 125 29.19 -41.04 15.48
N PRO A 126 29.11 -41.44 16.77
CA PRO A 126 30.28 -42.00 17.42
C PRO A 126 30.73 -43.20 16.59
N GLU A 127 31.97 -43.18 16.11
CA GLU A 127 32.54 -44.34 15.43
C GLU A 127 32.42 -45.55 16.37
N PRO A 128 31.95 -46.71 15.88
CA PRO A 128 31.97 -47.92 16.68
C PRO A 128 33.44 -48.27 16.93
N GLN A 129 33.89 -48.12 18.18
CA GLN A 129 35.17 -48.66 18.60
C GLN A 129 35.11 -50.18 18.41
N SER A 130 35.93 -50.67 17.50
CA SER A 130 36.14 -52.10 17.27
C SER A 130 36.49 -52.78 18.60
N PRO A 131 35.84 -53.90 18.96
CA PRO A 131 36.31 -54.68 20.08
C PRO A 131 37.60 -55.36 19.64
N ALA A 132 38.74 -54.92 20.19
CA ALA A 132 39.98 -55.67 20.09
C ALA A 132 39.73 -57.05 20.69
N SER A 133 39.78 -58.08 19.86
CA SER A 133 39.80 -59.46 20.30
C SER A 133 41.15 -59.75 20.93
N ASP A 134 41.19 -59.87 22.26
CA ASP A 134 42.31 -60.47 22.97
C ASP A 134 42.36 -61.97 22.61
N ILE A 135 43.36 -62.34 21.81
CA ILE A 135 43.69 -63.73 21.52
C ILE A 135 44.56 -64.22 22.69
N GLU A 136 43.97 -65.00 23.61
CA GLU A 136 44.73 -65.79 24.57
C GLU A 136 45.39 -66.97 23.84
N VAL A 137 46.72 -66.96 23.78
CA VAL A 137 47.53 -68.08 23.30
C VAL A 137 47.63 -69.10 24.42
N ALA A 138 46.92 -70.23 24.29
CA ALA A 138 47.09 -71.37 25.18
C ALA A 138 48.40 -72.12 24.85
N GLU A 139 49.31 -72.19 25.81
CA GLU A 139 50.51 -73.03 25.76
C GLU A 139 50.10 -74.50 25.95
N VAL A 140 50.22 -75.30 24.90
CA VAL A 140 50.01 -76.75 24.97
C VAL A 140 51.37 -77.41 25.15
N ALA A 141 51.65 -77.86 26.36
CA ALA A 141 52.78 -78.75 26.62
C ALA A 141 52.44 -80.16 26.09
N TYR A 142 53.31 -80.69 25.24
CA TYR A 142 53.30 -82.08 24.80
C TYR A 142 54.29 -82.83 25.70
N ASP A 143 53.80 -83.68 26.59
CA ASP A 143 54.65 -84.69 27.22
C ASP A 143 54.62 -85.96 26.37
N ALA A 144 55.83 -86.43 26.05
CA ALA A 144 56.09 -87.66 25.32
C ALA A 144 56.11 -88.86 26.27
N GLU A 145 55.67 -90.01 25.75
CA GLU A 145 55.45 -91.29 26.43
C GLU A 145 56.73 -91.96 26.97
N ASP A 146 56.59 -92.70 28.09
CA ASP A 146 56.87 -94.15 28.20
C ASP A 146 56.22 -94.74 29.47
#